data_AF-A0A0B7NFR5-F1
#
_entry.id   AF-A0A0B7NFR5-F1
#
_cell.length_a   1.000
_cell.length_b   1.000
_cell.length_c   1.000
_cell.angle_alpha   90.00
_cell.angle_beta   90.00
_cell.angle_gamma   90.00
#
_symmetry.space_group_name_H-M   'P 1'
#
loop_
_entity.id
_entity.type
_entity.pdbx_description
1 polymer ?
#
loop_
_entity_poly.entity_id
_entity_poly.type
_entity_poly.pdbx_seq_one_letter_code
_entity_poly.pdbx_strand_id
1 'polypeptide(L)'
;MTRTLSSQTHKTTKKEIPSNIRELIIEQVVMERKISQAEAARRYNIPRTSIRNILDAWYNEGRIHAKPRGGKRKEVTKFEDKHGRYIQELLDEDCTRTLDMIKEELQAKFPELADKGISASGLWRLLAERIGFTLKRTKAVEERRNSPETIEQRYDYVVKRLPERGISYETNCIFVDEAGFNANLIRGQGYSKKGSASVVVNASKRAVIISILAGISYHGVEDVSVKIVKGGTTGSIFKLFVYQIMKKLDETNAGPHFFVMDNARIHTTPEVKDLFKNSKHRMCLLPSYFPFLNPIEECFSKLKNLVKRQPHLRGARNLVQHIQKCTHEVTQQNCKGWVDHSIQFFPDCTDRKEIY
;
A
#
# COMPACT_ATOMS: atom_id res chain seq x y z
N MET A 1 -54.49 15.31 21.91
CA MET A 1 -53.48 14.35 22.41
C MET A 1 -52.16 15.09 22.59
N THR A 2 -51.75 15.17 23.84
CA THR A 2 -50.73 16.05 24.40
C THR A 2 -49.33 15.61 23.99
N ARG A 3 -48.52 16.57 23.52
CA ARG A 3 -47.15 16.35 23.01
C ARG A 3 -46.20 16.24 24.21
N THR A 4 -45.73 15.03 24.50
CA THR A 4 -44.77 14.74 25.58
C THR A 4 -43.41 15.35 25.23
N LEU A 5 -43.00 16.40 25.94
CA LEU A 5 -41.65 16.96 25.87
C LEU A 5 -40.70 16.03 26.63
N SER A 6 -39.81 15.37 25.89
CA SER A 6 -38.67 14.62 26.43
C SER A 6 -37.70 15.59 27.09
N SER A 7 -37.52 15.47 28.42
CA SER A 7 -36.51 16.25 29.15
C SER A 7 -35.12 15.75 28.79
N GLN A 8 -34.38 16.52 27.97
CA GLN A 8 -32.96 16.31 27.78
C GLN A 8 -32.22 16.65 29.07
N THR A 9 -31.74 15.63 29.78
CA THR A 9 -30.82 15.78 30.89
C THR A 9 -29.44 16.16 30.34
N HIS A 10 -29.14 17.46 30.29
CA HIS A 10 -27.79 17.93 30.00
C HIS A 10 -26.84 17.44 31.10
N LYS A 11 -25.98 16.46 30.77
CA LYS A 11 -24.79 16.12 31.55
C LYS A 11 -23.90 17.36 31.64
N THR A 12 -23.92 18.05 32.76
CA THR A 12 -22.99 19.14 33.08
C THR A 12 -21.58 18.57 33.20
N THR A 13 -20.74 18.85 32.21
CA THR A 13 -19.31 18.57 32.28
C THR A 13 -18.71 19.43 33.41
N LYS A 14 -18.21 18.79 34.48
CA LYS A 14 -17.53 19.49 35.59
C LYS A 14 -16.25 20.15 35.06
N LYS A 15 -16.33 21.45 34.74
CA LYS A 15 -15.20 22.31 34.38
C LYS A 15 -14.13 22.23 35.48
N GLU A 16 -12.88 22.05 35.08
CA GLU A 16 -11.75 21.99 36.00
C GLU A 16 -11.47 23.38 36.58
N ILE A 17 -11.24 23.46 37.89
CA ILE A 17 -11.03 24.74 38.59
C ILE A 17 -9.54 25.11 38.45
N PRO A 18 -9.21 26.27 37.85
CA PRO A 18 -7.83 26.71 37.66
C PRO A 18 -7.02 26.81 38.97
N SER A 19 -5.72 26.53 38.91
CA SER A 19 -4.81 26.51 40.08
C SER A 19 -4.80 27.83 40.86
N ASN A 20 -4.76 28.97 40.17
CA ASN A 20 -4.81 30.29 40.78
C ASN A 20 -6.10 30.53 41.58
N ILE A 21 -7.24 30.01 41.12
CA ILE A 21 -8.50 30.12 41.87
C ILE A 21 -8.48 29.23 43.12
N ARG A 22 -7.84 28.05 43.04
CA ARG A 22 -7.68 27.15 44.18
C ARG A 22 -6.78 27.77 45.26
N GLU A 23 -5.70 28.44 44.86
CA GLU A 23 -4.80 29.20 45.74
C GLU A 23 -5.57 30.30 46.48
N LEU A 24 -6.29 31.16 45.75
CA LEU A 24 -7.08 32.24 46.34
C LEU A 24 -8.16 31.73 47.30
N ILE A 25 -8.79 30.59 47.01
CA ILE A 25 -9.77 29.98 47.92
C ILE A 25 -9.09 29.55 49.23
N ILE A 26 -7.92 28.90 49.14
CA ILE A 26 -7.18 28.43 50.33
C ILE A 26 -6.69 29.64 51.15
N GLU A 27 -6.14 30.65 50.49
CA GLU A 27 -5.67 31.88 51.13
C GLU A 27 -6.81 32.60 51.86
N GLN A 28 -7.91 32.91 51.16
CA GLN A 28 -8.99 33.72 51.74
C GLN A 28 -9.83 32.98 52.79
N VAL A 29 -9.97 31.65 52.67
CA VAL A 29 -10.80 30.84 53.58
C VAL A 29 -9.99 30.27 54.75
N VAL A 30 -8.76 29.81 54.52
CA VAL A 30 -7.95 29.10 55.53
C VAL A 30 -6.93 30.02 56.18
N MET A 31 -6.15 30.76 55.39
CA MET A 31 -5.03 31.56 55.90
C MET A 31 -5.51 32.88 56.50
N GLU A 32 -6.26 33.66 55.72
CA GLU A 32 -6.72 34.98 56.14
C GLU A 32 -8.03 34.93 56.93
N ARG A 33 -8.79 33.81 56.83
CA ARG A 33 -10.11 33.59 57.45
C ARG A 33 -11.13 34.72 57.19
N LYS A 34 -10.98 35.44 56.07
CA LYS A 34 -11.81 36.61 55.73
C LYS A 34 -13.18 36.23 55.19
N ILE A 35 -13.35 35.03 54.63
CA ILE A 35 -14.61 34.58 54.04
C ILE A 35 -14.96 33.15 54.43
N SER A 36 -16.25 32.87 54.55
CA SER A 36 -16.76 31.51 54.78
C SER A 36 -16.70 30.66 53.50
N GLN A 37 -16.73 29.33 53.64
CA GLN A 37 -16.83 28.42 52.49
C GLN A 37 -18.07 28.70 51.61
N ALA A 38 -19.15 29.14 52.25
CA ALA A 38 -20.40 29.55 51.58
C ALA A 38 -20.18 30.78 50.68
N GLU A 39 -19.41 31.73 51.19
CA GLU A 39 -19.09 32.98 50.52
C GLU A 39 -18.09 32.75 49.38
N ALA A 40 -17.08 31.91 49.59
CA ALA A 40 -16.16 31.49 48.54
C ALA A 40 -16.88 30.79 47.38
N ALA A 41 -17.85 29.91 47.68
CA ALA A 41 -18.65 29.25 46.65
C ALA A 41 -19.44 30.24 45.78
N ARG A 42 -20.02 31.28 46.40
CA ARG A 42 -20.73 32.34 45.68
C ARG A 42 -19.79 33.24 44.88
N ARG A 43 -18.72 33.72 45.52
CA ARG A 43 -17.74 34.65 44.95
C ARG A 43 -17.05 34.09 43.70
N TYR A 44 -16.63 32.82 43.74
CA TYR A 44 -15.94 32.19 42.62
C TYR A 44 -16.87 31.39 41.69
N ASN A 45 -18.18 31.41 41.95
CA ASN A 45 -19.20 30.63 41.23
C ASN A 45 -18.83 29.14 41.09
N ILE A 46 -18.40 28.54 42.22
CA ILE A 46 -17.97 27.14 42.30
C ILE A 46 -18.92 26.39 43.24
N PRO A 47 -19.38 25.18 42.90
CA PRO A 47 -20.23 24.38 43.79
C PRO A 47 -19.58 24.19 45.17
N ARG A 48 -20.37 24.31 46.24
CA ARG A 48 -19.88 24.15 47.64
C ARG A 48 -19.16 22.82 47.86
N THR A 49 -19.58 21.76 47.18
CA THR A 49 -18.92 20.44 47.21
C THR A 49 -17.50 20.49 46.64
N SER A 50 -17.25 21.28 45.60
CA SER A 50 -15.92 21.47 45.04
C SER A 50 -15.04 22.34 45.95
N ILE A 51 -15.59 23.40 46.56
CA ILE A 51 -14.88 24.19 47.58
C ILE A 51 -14.44 23.29 48.73
N ARG A 52 -15.37 22.49 49.27
CA ARG A 52 -15.06 21.52 50.33
C ARG A 52 -13.95 20.56 49.90
N ASN A 53 -14.03 19.95 48.72
CA ASN A 53 -12.99 19.03 48.24
C ASN A 53 -11.61 19.70 48.07
N ILE A 54 -11.56 20.99 47.73
CA ILE A 54 -10.29 21.76 47.65
C ILE A 54 -9.71 21.95 49.06
N LEU A 55 -10.55 22.35 50.02
CA LEU A 55 -10.12 22.55 51.40
C LEU A 55 -9.73 21.24 52.08
N ASP A 56 -10.50 20.16 51.88
CA ASP A 56 -10.19 18.83 52.39
C ASP A 56 -8.84 18.33 51.81
N ALA A 57 -8.55 18.61 50.54
CA ALA A 57 -7.25 18.28 49.93
C ALA A 57 -6.09 19.08 50.53
N TRP A 58 -6.34 20.35 50.88
CA TRP A 58 -5.34 21.19 51.55
C TRP A 58 -5.09 20.74 53.00
N TYR A 59 -6.14 20.52 53.79
CA TYR A 59 -6.00 20.10 55.19
C TYR A 59 -5.34 18.74 55.35
N ASN A 60 -5.64 17.79 54.46
CA ASN A 60 -5.15 16.41 54.59
C ASN A 60 -3.82 16.17 53.86
N GLU A 61 -3.57 16.80 52.72
CA GLU A 61 -2.41 16.52 51.86
C GLU A 61 -1.50 17.75 51.64
N GLY A 62 -1.86 18.94 52.15
CA GLY A 62 -1.15 20.19 51.81
C GLY A 62 -1.24 20.56 50.33
N ARG A 63 -2.21 20.00 49.60
CA ARG A 63 -2.23 20.05 48.13
C ARG A 63 -3.14 21.14 47.59
N ILE A 64 -2.53 22.09 46.90
CA ILE A 64 -3.22 23.20 46.21
C ILE A 64 -3.79 22.74 44.87
N HIS A 65 -2.97 22.12 44.01
CA HIS A 65 -3.35 21.79 42.63
C HIS A 65 -4.25 20.56 42.51
N ALA A 66 -5.07 20.50 41.45
CA ALA A 66 -5.82 19.28 41.12
C ALA A 66 -4.87 18.13 40.79
N LYS A 67 -5.22 16.90 41.17
CA LYS A 67 -4.52 15.72 40.64
C LYS A 67 -4.79 15.66 39.12
N PRO A 68 -3.76 15.43 38.28
CA PRO A 68 -3.97 15.30 36.84
C PRO A 68 -5.02 14.22 36.58
N ARG A 69 -6.03 14.54 35.75
CA ARG A 69 -7.07 13.58 35.37
C ARG A 69 -6.50 12.60 34.35
N GLY A 70 -6.58 11.31 34.67
CA GLY A 70 -6.15 10.23 33.79
C GLY A 70 -4.63 10.08 33.74
N GLY A 71 -4.07 9.39 34.73
CA GLY A 71 -2.79 8.72 34.50
C GLY A 71 -3.03 7.48 33.65
N LYS A 72 -2.12 7.16 32.72
CA LYS A 72 -1.99 5.75 32.26
C LYS A 72 -1.91 4.92 33.53
N ARG A 73 -2.85 3.99 33.73
CA ARG A 73 -2.75 3.00 34.79
C ARG A 73 -1.37 2.35 34.61
N LYS A 74 -0.40 2.66 35.49
CA LYS A 74 0.94 2.06 35.44
C LYS A 74 0.86 0.55 35.60
N GLU A 75 -0.22 0.07 36.21
CA GLU A 75 -0.47 -1.33 36.45
C GLU A 75 -0.94 -2.05 35.19
N VAL A 76 -0.12 -3.04 34.82
CA VAL A 76 -0.34 -4.14 33.88
C VAL A 76 -0.06 -3.82 32.40
N THR A 77 1.14 -3.36 32.07
CA THR A 77 1.75 -3.84 30.81
C THR A 77 1.87 -5.35 30.92
N LYS A 78 0.89 -6.09 30.39
CA LYS A 78 0.94 -7.56 30.29
C LYS A 78 2.21 -8.03 29.61
N PHE A 79 2.79 -7.18 28.78
CA PHE A 79 3.97 -7.48 27.98
C PHE A 79 5.22 -6.73 28.44
N GLU A 80 6.26 -7.48 28.76
CA GLU A 80 7.64 -7.02 28.95
C GLU A 80 8.38 -6.93 27.60
N ASP A 81 9.56 -6.29 27.59
CA ASP A 81 10.37 -6.13 26.38
C ASP A 81 10.83 -7.48 25.79
N LYS A 82 11.04 -8.49 26.63
CA LYS A 82 11.38 -9.86 26.19
C LYS A 82 10.31 -10.47 25.27
N HIS A 83 9.04 -10.17 25.50
CA HIS A 83 7.95 -10.63 24.64
C HIS A 83 7.95 -9.92 23.30
N GLY A 84 8.28 -8.61 23.29
CA GLY A 84 8.41 -7.84 22.07
C GLY A 84 9.50 -8.39 21.15
N ARG A 85 10.68 -8.70 21.71
CA ARG A 85 11.79 -9.32 20.97
C ARG A 85 11.42 -10.68 20.39
N TYR A 86 10.76 -11.54 21.18
CA TYR A 86 10.35 -12.84 20.68
C TYR A 86 9.32 -12.75 19.53
N ILE A 87 8.36 -11.82 19.62
CA ILE A 87 7.40 -11.59 18.53
C ILE A 87 8.11 -11.09 17.28
N GLN A 88 9.12 -10.24 17.43
CA GLN A 88 9.93 -9.77 16.32
C GLN A 88 10.66 -10.94 15.65
N GLU A 89 11.35 -11.79 16.42
CA GLU A 89 12.00 -13.01 15.90
C GLU A 89 11.01 -13.90 15.13
N LEU A 90 9.83 -14.16 15.69
CA LEU A 90 8.78 -14.96 15.04
C LEU A 90 8.31 -14.36 13.71
N LEU A 91 8.18 -13.03 13.63
CA LEU A 91 7.70 -12.35 12.44
C LEU A 91 8.77 -12.12 11.38
N ASP A 92 10.03 -12.01 11.80
CA ASP A 92 11.19 -11.97 10.91
C ASP A 92 11.43 -13.34 10.26
N GLU A 93 11.13 -14.44 10.98
CA GLU A 93 11.12 -15.80 10.42
C GLU A 93 9.90 -16.05 9.50
N ASP A 94 8.69 -15.72 9.98
CA ASP A 94 7.45 -15.92 9.22
C ASP A 94 6.48 -14.75 9.42
N CYS A 95 6.47 -13.86 8.43
CA CYS A 95 5.58 -12.70 8.42
C CYS A 95 4.08 -13.03 8.21
N THR A 96 3.71 -14.31 7.99
CA THR A 96 2.32 -14.73 7.77
C THR A 96 1.57 -15.13 9.04
N ARG A 97 2.27 -15.16 10.17
CA ARG A 97 1.69 -15.51 11.48
C ARG A 97 0.51 -14.61 11.83
N THR A 98 -0.61 -15.23 12.19
CA THR A 98 -1.81 -14.51 12.66
C THR A 98 -1.65 -14.09 14.12
N LEU A 99 -2.50 -13.16 14.58
CA LEU A 99 -2.52 -12.77 15.99
C LEU A 99 -2.79 -13.96 16.93
N ASP A 100 -3.60 -14.92 16.49
CA ASP A 100 -3.90 -16.10 17.29
C ASP A 100 -2.70 -17.06 17.35
N MET A 101 -1.99 -17.28 16.23
CA MET A 101 -0.75 -18.05 16.23
C MET A 101 0.33 -17.42 17.12
N ILE A 102 0.54 -16.11 17.01
CA ILE A 102 1.50 -15.38 17.86
C ILE A 102 1.10 -15.50 19.34
N LYS A 103 -0.20 -15.45 19.65
CA LYS A 103 -0.70 -15.62 21.01
C LYS A 103 -0.41 -17.03 21.54
N GLU A 104 -0.66 -18.06 20.76
CA GLU A 104 -0.38 -19.46 21.13
C GLU A 104 1.12 -19.66 21.42
N GLU A 105 2.00 -19.18 20.53
CA GLU A 105 3.46 -19.24 20.68
C GLU A 105 3.95 -18.48 21.92
N LEU A 106 3.37 -17.31 22.19
CA LEU A 106 3.67 -16.53 23.39
C LEU A 106 3.26 -17.25 24.67
N GLN A 107 2.09 -17.89 24.68
CA GLN A 107 1.61 -18.63 25.84
C GLN A 107 2.42 -19.91 26.09
N ALA A 108 2.88 -20.56 25.03
CA ALA A 108 3.76 -21.73 25.12
C ALA A 108 5.15 -21.37 25.68
N LYS A 109 5.75 -20.27 25.20
CA LYS A 109 7.09 -19.84 25.64
C LYS A 109 7.09 -19.08 26.98
N PHE A 110 6.00 -18.38 27.29
CA PHE A 110 5.84 -17.59 28.52
C PHE A 110 4.53 -17.97 29.22
N PRO A 111 4.51 -19.05 30.02
CA PRO A 111 3.32 -19.51 30.74
C PRO A 111 2.70 -18.42 31.63
N GLU A 112 3.49 -17.47 32.13
CA GLU A 112 2.99 -16.34 32.92
C GLU A 112 2.01 -15.42 32.17
N LEU A 113 2.01 -15.49 30.84
CA LEU A 113 1.07 -14.76 29.99
C LEU A 113 -0.26 -15.49 29.80
N ALA A 114 -0.30 -16.81 30.01
CA ALA A 114 -1.53 -17.59 29.94
C ALA A 114 -2.50 -17.14 31.03
N ASP A 115 -2.02 -17.02 32.27
CA ASP A 115 -2.81 -16.60 33.43
C ASP A 115 -3.29 -15.14 33.33
N LYS A 116 -2.48 -14.28 32.70
CA LYS A 116 -2.82 -12.86 32.51
C LYS A 116 -3.86 -12.63 31.41
N GLY A 117 -4.17 -13.63 30.59
CA GLY A 117 -5.15 -13.57 29.51
C GLY A 117 -4.79 -12.56 28.41
N ILE A 118 -4.08 -13.00 27.38
CA ILE A 118 -3.77 -12.16 26.20
C ILE A 118 -5.03 -11.91 25.37
N SER A 119 -5.40 -10.64 25.19
CA SER A 119 -6.45 -10.24 24.25
C SER A 119 -5.85 -9.86 22.90
N ALA A 120 -6.55 -10.17 21.81
CA ALA A 120 -6.12 -9.83 20.45
C ALA A 120 -5.83 -8.32 20.28
N SER A 121 -6.68 -7.45 20.86
CA SER A 121 -6.45 -6.00 20.83
C SER A 121 -5.27 -5.53 21.68
N GLY A 122 -4.86 -6.30 22.69
CA GLY A 122 -3.64 -6.05 23.47
C GLY A 122 -2.39 -6.39 22.66
N LEU A 123 -2.41 -7.55 22.00
CA LEU A 123 -1.33 -8.01 21.13
C LEU A 123 -1.16 -7.12 19.89
N TRP A 124 -2.26 -6.70 19.26
CA TRP A 124 -2.22 -5.75 18.14
C TRP A 124 -1.58 -4.40 18.53
N ARG A 125 -1.91 -3.86 19.71
CA ARG A 125 -1.28 -2.62 20.20
C ARG A 125 0.21 -2.80 20.47
N LEU A 126 0.61 -3.95 21.03
CA LEU A 126 2.03 -4.26 21.20
C LEU A 126 2.77 -4.25 19.85
N LEU A 127 2.23 -4.97 18.86
CA LEU A 127 2.77 -5.02 17.50
C LEU A 127 2.89 -3.62 16.88
N ALA A 128 1.80 -2.86 16.83
CA ALA A 128 1.74 -1.58 16.13
C ALA A 128 2.47 -0.44 16.86
N GLU A 129 2.31 -0.33 18.19
CA GLU A 129 2.78 0.83 18.95
C GLU A 129 4.17 0.66 19.56
N ARG A 130 4.60 -0.58 19.87
CA ARG A 130 5.88 -0.85 20.54
C ARG A 130 6.91 -1.52 19.64
N ILE A 131 6.51 -2.50 18.85
CA ILE A 131 7.42 -3.26 17.98
C ILE A 131 7.53 -2.60 16.60
N GLY A 132 6.47 -1.93 16.14
CA GLY A 132 6.43 -1.23 14.84
C GLY A 132 5.96 -2.10 13.66
N PHE A 133 5.33 -3.24 13.94
CA PHE A 133 4.75 -4.11 12.91
C PHE A 133 3.31 -3.71 12.60
N THR A 134 3.02 -3.52 11.31
CA THR A 134 1.67 -3.24 10.81
C THR A 134 1.24 -4.33 9.82
N LEU A 135 -0.03 -4.70 9.83
CA LEU A 135 -0.55 -5.69 8.88
C LEU A 135 -0.48 -5.12 7.44
N LYS A 136 0.27 -5.81 6.59
CA LYS A 136 0.43 -5.51 5.16
C LYS A 136 -0.08 -6.67 4.32
N ARG A 137 -0.36 -6.42 3.03
CA ARG A 137 -0.70 -7.49 2.10
C ARG A 137 0.57 -8.25 1.70
N THR A 138 0.60 -9.55 1.95
CA THR A 138 1.72 -10.41 1.52
C THR A 138 1.78 -10.52 0.00
N LYS A 139 3.00 -10.53 -0.54
CA LYS A 139 3.29 -10.73 -1.95
C LYS A 139 3.98 -12.08 -2.09
N ALA A 140 3.43 -12.97 -2.92
CA ALA A 140 4.12 -14.21 -3.28
C ALA A 140 5.28 -13.86 -4.21
N VAL A 141 6.48 -14.30 -3.83
CA VAL A 141 7.71 -14.12 -4.61
C VAL A 141 8.31 -15.50 -4.80
N GLU A 142 8.60 -15.86 -6.05
CA GLU A 142 9.27 -17.13 -6.33
C GLU A 142 10.71 -17.09 -5.81
N GLU A 143 11.13 -18.13 -5.10
CA GLU A 143 12.49 -18.26 -4.55
C GLU A 143 13.56 -18.07 -5.62
N ARG A 144 13.33 -18.60 -6.83
CA ARG A 144 14.23 -18.46 -7.98
C ARG A 144 14.57 -17.01 -8.33
N ARG A 145 13.71 -16.04 -8.00
CA ARG A 145 13.95 -14.61 -8.24
C ARG A 145 15.22 -14.11 -7.56
N ASN A 146 15.58 -14.68 -6.42
CA ASN A 146 16.77 -14.36 -5.65
C ASN A 146 17.79 -15.50 -5.60
N SER A 147 17.73 -16.45 -6.55
CA SER A 147 18.80 -17.43 -6.69
C SER A 147 20.12 -16.74 -7.07
N PRO A 148 21.29 -17.27 -6.68
CA PRO A 148 22.59 -16.70 -7.04
C PRO A 148 22.73 -16.46 -8.55
N GLU A 149 22.22 -17.38 -9.38
CA GLU A 149 22.27 -17.27 -10.84
C GLU A 149 21.43 -16.09 -11.34
N THR A 150 20.24 -15.89 -10.77
CA THR A 150 19.32 -14.81 -11.13
C THR A 150 19.85 -13.46 -10.63
N ILE A 151 20.54 -13.42 -9.49
CA ILE A 151 21.26 -12.23 -9.01
C ILE A 151 22.39 -11.84 -9.98
N GLU A 152 23.23 -12.80 -10.39
CA GLU A 152 24.30 -12.52 -11.36
C GLU A 152 23.75 -12.09 -12.73
N GLN A 153 22.66 -12.70 -13.21
CA GLN A 153 22.02 -12.28 -14.47
C GLN A 153 21.55 -10.82 -14.43
N ARG A 154 21.08 -10.32 -13.28
CA ARG A 154 20.71 -8.90 -13.10
C ARG A 154 21.92 -8.00 -13.16
N TYR A 155 22.96 -8.37 -12.42
CA TYR A 155 24.21 -7.64 -12.41
C TYR A 155 24.77 -7.54 -13.83
N ASP A 156 24.87 -8.66 -14.54
CA ASP A 156 25.35 -8.70 -15.92
C ASP A 156 24.49 -7.88 -16.87
N TYR A 157 23.16 -7.90 -16.69
CA TYR A 157 22.27 -7.09 -17.49
C TYR A 157 22.52 -5.59 -17.28
N VAL A 158 22.47 -5.11 -16.03
CA VAL A 158 22.54 -3.69 -15.69
C VAL A 158 23.96 -3.13 -15.86
N VAL A 159 24.98 -3.85 -15.40
CA VAL A 159 26.35 -3.34 -15.30
C VAL A 159 27.15 -3.58 -16.58
N LYS A 160 26.90 -4.68 -17.30
CA LYS A 160 27.64 -5.01 -18.52
C LYS A 160 26.82 -4.72 -19.78
N ARG A 161 25.66 -5.35 -19.93
CA ARG A 161 24.90 -5.33 -21.18
C ARG A 161 24.34 -3.94 -21.52
N LEU A 162 23.80 -3.20 -20.54
CA LEU A 162 23.25 -1.87 -20.82
C LEU A 162 24.37 -0.90 -21.30
N PRO A 163 25.49 -0.73 -20.57
CA PRO A 163 26.53 0.21 -21.00
C PRO A 163 27.25 -0.21 -22.28
N GLU A 164 27.61 -1.49 -22.44
CA GLU A 164 28.31 -2.00 -23.64
C GLU A 164 27.52 -1.75 -24.93
N ARG A 165 26.19 -1.79 -24.85
CA ARG A 165 25.30 -1.56 -26.00
C ARG A 165 24.82 -0.12 -26.11
N GLY A 166 25.19 0.76 -25.17
CA GLY A 166 24.69 2.14 -25.11
C GLY A 166 23.18 2.21 -24.89
N ILE A 167 22.61 1.28 -24.13
CA ILE A 167 21.17 1.24 -23.82
C ILE A 167 20.88 2.20 -22.67
N SER A 168 20.01 3.17 -22.92
CA SER A 168 19.53 4.14 -21.95
C SER A 168 18.00 4.12 -21.95
N TYR A 169 17.44 3.70 -20.81
CA TYR A 169 16.01 3.56 -20.61
C TYR A 169 15.24 4.87 -20.86
N GLU A 170 15.88 6.01 -20.60
CA GLU A 170 15.29 7.33 -20.72
C GLU A 170 15.33 7.91 -22.14
N THR A 171 16.21 7.41 -23.02
CA THR A 171 16.51 8.08 -24.30
C THR A 171 16.32 7.22 -25.53
N ASN A 172 16.63 5.93 -25.47
CA ASN A 172 16.65 5.08 -26.67
C ASN A 172 15.98 3.70 -26.46
N CYS A 173 15.15 3.56 -25.42
CA CYS A 173 14.39 2.35 -25.16
C CYS A 173 12.90 2.49 -25.47
N ILE A 174 12.34 1.42 -26.02
CA ILE A 174 10.90 1.20 -26.15
C ILE A 174 10.58 -0.14 -25.50
N PHE A 175 9.76 -0.13 -24.46
CA PHE A 175 9.30 -1.31 -23.75
C PHE A 175 8.05 -1.84 -24.44
N VAL A 176 8.12 -3.06 -24.98
CA VAL A 176 7.02 -3.68 -25.71
C VAL A 176 6.66 -5.03 -25.09
N ASP A 177 5.37 -5.28 -24.93
CA ASP A 177 4.91 -6.55 -24.37
C ASP A 177 3.40 -6.78 -24.59
N GLU A 178 2.92 -7.95 -24.18
CA GLU A 178 1.53 -8.37 -24.20
C GLU A 178 0.96 -8.54 -22.77
N ALA A 179 -0.26 -8.06 -22.54
CA ALA A 179 -1.04 -8.46 -21.37
C ALA A 179 -2.42 -9.00 -21.73
N GLY A 180 -2.78 -10.12 -21.10
CA GLY A 180 -4.14 -10.66 -21.14
C GLY A 180 -5.10 -9.92 -20.21
N PHE A 181 -6.29 -9.62 -20.74
CA PHE A 181 -7.44 -9.05 -20.06
C PHE A 181 -8.60 -10.02 -20.16
N ASN A 182 -9.07 -10.50 -19.01
CA ASN A 182 -10.25 -11.32 -18.90
C ASN A 182 -11.49 -10.42 -18.73
N ALA A 183 -12.56 -10.68 -19.50
CA ALA A 183 -13.79 -9.89 -19.41
C ALA A 183 -14.47 -9.86 -18.03
N ASN A 184 -14.11 -10.79 -17.13
CA ASN A 184 -14.58 -10.87 -15.75
C ASN A 184 -13.65 -10.15 -14.75
N LEU A 185 -12.72 -9.30 -15.21
CA LEU A 185 -11.86 -8.51 -14.32
C LEU A 185 -12.72 -7.61 -13.41
N ILE A 186 -12.81 -7.98 -12.13
CA ILE A 186 -13.44 -7.17 -11.09
C ILE A 186 -12.40 -6.58 -10.13
N ARG A 187 -12.79 -5.56 -9.38
CA ARG A 187 -12.01 -5.08 -8.24
C ARG A 187 -12.05 -6.15 -7.14
N GLY A 188 -10.90 -6.41 -6.53
CA GLY A 188 -10.79 -7.36 -5.41
C GLY A 188 -11.33 -6.83 -4.08
N GLN A 189 -11.74 -5.56 -4.02
CA GLN A 189 -12.25 -4.90 -2.83
C GLN A 189 -13.45 -4.02 -3.21
N GLY A 190 -14.44 -3.96 -2.33
CA GLY A 190 -15.65 -3.16 -2.47
C GLY A 190 -16.30 -2.93 -1.11
N TYR A 191 -17.18 -1.93 -1.05
CA TYR A 191 -17.92 -1.62 0.18
C TYR A 191 -19.24 -2.38 0.20
N SER A 192 -19.57 -2.96 1.35
CA SER A 192 -20.86 -3.57 1.65
C SER A 192 -21.33 -3.13 3.04
N LYS A 193 -22.61 -3.39 3.35
CA LYS A 193 -23.11 -3.21 4.71
C LYS A 193 -22.32 -4.12 5.66
N LYS A 194 -22.08 -3.64 6.89
CA LYS A 194 -21.42 -4.42 7.93
C LYS A 194 -22.16 -5.76 8.12
N GLY A 195 -21.42 -6.86 8.09
CA GLY A 195 -21.99 -8.22 8.18
C GLY A 195 -22.53 -8.78 6.86
N SER A 196 -22.35 -8.09 5.73
CA SER A 196 -22.76 -8.56 4.40
C SER A 196 -21.57 -8.68 3.46
N ALA A 197 -21.62 -9.65 2.55
CA ALA A 197 -20.60 -9.81 1.51
C ALA A 197 -20.68 -8.67 0.48
N SER A 198 -19.52 -8.19 0.02
CA SER A 198 -19.43 -7.31 -1.15
C SER A 198 -19.45 -8.17 -2.42
N VAL A 199 -20.61 -8.26 -3.07
CA VAL A 199 -20.83 -9.16 -4.22
C VAL A 199 -20.93 -8.37 -5.52
N VAL A 200 -20.18 -8.81 -6.54
CA VAL A 200 -20.33 -8.34 -7.93
C VAL A 200 -20.76 -9.52 -8.78
N VAL A 201 -21.93 -9.42 -9.41
CA VAL A 201 -22.45 -10.48 -10.30
C VAL A 201 -21.84 -10.30 -11.69
N ASN A 202 -21.08 -11.30 -12.13
CA ASN A 202 -20.46 -11.35 -13.46
C ASN A 202 -21.26 -12.28 -14.39
N ALA A 203 -21.40 -11.89 -15.66
CA ALA A 203 -22.04 -12.72 -16.66
C ALA A 203 -20.97 -13.59 -17.37
N SER A 204 -21.07 -14.92 -17.21
CA SER A 204 -20.35 -15.99 -17.93
C SER A 204 -19.19 -16.69 -17.20
N LYS A 205 -19.21 -18.04 -17.27
CA LYS A 205 -18.13 -18.97 -16.87
C LYS A 205 -16.98 -19.04 -17.89
N ARG A 206 -17.22 -18.69 -19.17
CA ARG A 206 -16.20 -18.62 -20.23
C ARG A 206 -15.98 -17.16 -20.59
N ALA A 207 -14.98 -16.54 -19.96
CA ALA A 207 -14.63 -15.17 -20.27
C ALA A 207 -13.90 -15.10 -21.62
N VAL A 208 -14.24 -14.09 -22.42
CA VAL A 208 -13.42 -13.72 -23.58
C VAL A 208 -12.10 -13.18 -23.06
N ILE A 209 -11.00 -13.76 -23.53
CA ILE A 209 -9.65 -13.25 -23.30
C ILE A 209 -9.37 -12.24 -24.41
N ILE A 210 -9.01 -11.02 -24.00
CA ILE A 210 -8.56 -9.94 -24.87
C ILE A 210 -7.09 -9.72 -24.58
N SER A 211 -6.25 -9.70 -25.61
CA SER A 211 -4.84 -9.36 -25.44
C SER A 211 -4.64 -7.89 -25.81
N ILE A 212 -3.88 -7.19 -24.99
CA ILE A 212 -3.37 -5.86 -25.31
C ILE A 212 -1.89 -6.00 -25.60
N LEU A 213 -1.47 -5.48 -26.74
CA LEU A 213 -0.08 -5.22 -27.07
C LEU A 213 0.17 -3.74 -26.84
N ALA A 214 1.20 -3.40 -26.08
CA ALA A 214 1.57 -2.01 -25.84
C ALA A 214 3.06 -1.80 -26.09
N GLY A 215 3.41 -0.56 -26.45
CA GLY A 215 4.76 -0.06 -26.56
C GLY A 215 4.84 1.29 -25.87
N ILE A 216 5.72 1.42 -24.88
CA ILE A 216 5.95 2.68 -24.17
C ILE A 216 7.42 3.04 -24.17
N SER A 217 7.72 4.33 -24.17
CA SER A 217 9.06 4.89 -23.98
C SER A 217 9.02 5.89 -22.82
N TYR A 218 10.18 6.44 -22.45
CA TYR A 218 10.23 7.57 -21.51
C TYR A 218 9.40 8.77 -21.97
N HIS A 219 9.23 8.92 -23.29
CA HIS A 219 8.53 10.05 -23.91
C HIS A 219 7.01 9.83 -24.02
N GLY A 220 6.51 8.61 -23.76
CA GLY A 220 5.09 8.35 -23.71
C GLY A 220 4.70 6.98 -24.25
N VAL A 221 3.51 6.93 -24.85
CA VAL A 221 2.97 5.72 -25.47
C VAL A 221 3.30 5.74 -26.96
N GLU A 222 4.06 4.76 -27.42
CA GLU A 222 4.44 4.61 -28.84
C GLU A 222 3.30 3.98 -29.66
N ASP A 223 2.68 2.94 -29.09
CA ASP A 223 1.49 2.32 -29.67
C ASP A 223 0.75 1.45 -28.64
N VAL A 224 -0.56 1.29 -28.84
CA VAL A 224 -1.37 0.29 -28.12
C VAL A 224 -2.36 -0.36 -29.07
N SER A 225 -2.27 -1.68 -29.19
CA SER A 225 -3.17 -2.50 -29.98
C SER A 225 -4.00 -3.41 -29.09
N VAL A 226 -5.33 -3.30 -29.19
CA VAL A 226 -6.26 -4.15 -28.44
C VAL A 226 -6.85 -5.19 -29.38
N LYS A 227 -6.56 -6.47 -29.15
CA LYS A 227 -6.98 -7.57 -30.03
C LYS A 227 -7.74 -8.64 -29.27
N ILE A 228 -8.84 -9.10 -29.86
CA ILE A 228 -9.51 -10.33 -29.40
C ILE A 228 -8.82 -11.49 -30.09
N VAL A 229 -8.01 -12.24 -29.36
CA VAL A 229 -7.22 -13.35 -29.92
C VAL A 229 -7.77 -14.66 -29.37
N LYS A 230 -8.40 -15.45 -30.24
CA LYS A 230 -8.80 -16.83 -29.90
C LYS A 230 -7.54 -17.69 -29.90
N GLY A 231 -7.07 -18.09 -28.72
CA GLY A 231 -5.87 -18.92 -28.56
C GLY A 231 -4.58 -18.19 -28.17
N GLY A 232 -4.66 -16.88 -27.88
CA GLY A 232 -3.50 -16.06 -27.48
C GLY A 232 -2.80 -15.37 -28.65
N THR A 233 -1.85 -14.48 -28.34
CA THR A 233 -1.08 -13.74 -29.33
C THR A 233 -0.01 -14.63 -29.96
N THR A 234 0.10 -14.63 -31.29
CA THR A 234 1.15 -15.35 -32.02
C THR A 234 2.34 -14.44 -32.30
N GLY A 235 3.51 -15.03 -32.58
CA GLY A 235 4.71 -14.29 -32.98
C GLY A 235 4.46 -13.37 -34.18
N SER A 236 3.64 -13.77 -35.15
CA SER A 236 3.35 -12.94 -36.33
C SER A 236 2.50 -11.71 -35.98
N ILE A 237 1.58 -11.84 -35.02
CA ILE A 237 0.78 -10.71 -34.52
C ILE A 237 1.69 -9.73 -33.77
N PHE A 238 2.60 -10.25 -32.93
CA PHE A 238 3.58 -9.45 -32.20
C PHE A 238 4.56 -8.75 -33.14
N LYS A 239 5.12 -9.47 -34.12
CA LYS A 239 5.97 -8.92 -35.18
C LYS A 239 5.32 -7.75 -35.89
N LEU A 240 4.06 -7.89 -36.30
CA LEU A 240 3.34 -6.83 -36.99
C LEU A 240 3.19 -5.58 -36.11
N PHE A 241 2.93 -5.76 -34.82
CA PHE A 241 2.84 -4.66 -33.87
C PHE A 241 4.18 -3.93 -33.71
N VAL A 242 5.27 -4.66 -33.49
CA VAL A 242 6.63 -4.09 -33.39
C VAL A 242 7.03 -3.38 -34.69
N TYR A 243 6.73 -3.97 -35.85
CA TYR A 243 6.99 -3.37 -37.15
C TYR A 243 6.27 -2.04 -37.34
N GLN A 244 5.03 -1.90 -36.86
CA GLN A 244 4.28 -0.64 -36.94
C GLN A 244 4.95 0.49 -36.13
N ILE A 245 5.51 0.16 -34.96
CA ILE A 245 6.29 1.10 -34.16
C ILE A 245 7.57 1.49 -34.91
N MET A 246 8.34 0.50 -35.41
CA MET A 246 9.56 0.76 -36.18
C MET A 246 9.30 1.65 -37.40
N LYS A 247 8.22 1.40 -38.14
CA LYS A 247 7.83 2.20 -39.30
C LYS A 247 7.63 3.68 -38.94
N LYS A 248 6.95 3.96 -37.82
CA LYS A 248 6.75 5.34 -37.32
C LYS A 248 8.09 6.01 -36.94
N LEU A 249 9.00 5.26 -36.32
CA LEU A 249 10.34 5.76 -35.98
C LEU A 249 11.18 6.05 -37.23
N ASP A 250 11.09 5.19 -38.25
CA ASP A 250 11.77 5.38 -39.52
C ASP A 250 11.21 6.58 -40.30
N GLU A 251 9.88 6.74 -40.33
CA GLU A 251 9.19 7.89 -40.95
C GLU A 251 9.57 9.23 -40.31
N THR A 252 9.90 9.23 -39.02
CA THR A 252 10.35 10.42 -38.27
C THR A 252 11.87 10.59 -38.28
N ASN A 253 12.59 9.75 -39.04
CA ASN A 253 14.04 9.70 -39.12
C ASN A 253 14.72 9.57 -37.74
N ALA A 254 14.05 8.89 -36.80
CA ALA A 254 14.58 8.67 -35.47
C ALA A 254 15.83 7.78 -35.51
N GLY A 255 16.73 7.95 -34.54
CA GLY A 255 17.92 7.11 -34.41
C GLY A 255 17.61 5.64 -34.10
N PRO A 256 18.64 4.78 -33.98
CA PRO A 256 18.47 3.41 -33.49
C PRO A 256 17.82 3.38 -32.10
N HIS A 257 16.86 2.47 -31.90
CA HIS A 257 16.20 2.24 -30.62
C HIS A 257 16.35 0.78 -30.20
N PHE A 258 16.34 0.55 -28.88
CA PHE A 258 16.30 -0.76 -28.25
C PHE A 258 14.88 -1.10 -27.83
N PHE A 259 14.35 -2.19 -28.39
CA PHE A 259 13.07 -2.74 -27.98
C PHE A 259 13.31 -3.71 -26.82
N VAL A 260 12.90 -3.30 -25.63
CA VAL A 260 13.03 -4.07 -24.40
C VAL A 260 11.76 -4.89 -24.17
N MET A 261 11.91 -6.18 -23.93
CA MET A 261 10.79 -7.11 -23.70
C MET A 261 11.25 -8.29 -22.85
N ASP A 262 10.32 -9.05 -22.28
CA ASP A 262 10.67 -10.26 -21.54
C ASP A 262 11.20 -11.37 -22.49
N ASN A 263 11.57 -12.53 -21.93
CA ASN A 263 12.10 -13.65 -22.71
C ASN A 263 10.99 -14.65 -23.11
N ALA A 264 9.76 -14.19 -23.32
CA ALA A 264 8.67 -15.06 -23.74
C ALA A 264 8.92 -15.69 -25.12
N ARG A 265 8.36 -16.88 -25.34
CA ARG A 265 8.50 -17.63 -26.61
C ARG A 265 7.99 -16.84 -27.82
N ILE A 266 6.98 -16.00 -27.63
CA ILE A 266 6.39 -15.16 -28.68
C ILE A 266 7.35 -14.09 -29.20
N HIS A 267 8.30 -13.64 -28.36
CA HIS A 267 9.27 -12.60 -28.68
C HIS A 267 10.52 -13.16 -29.37
N THR A 268 10.75 -14.47 -29.23
CA THR A 268 11.97 -15.14 -29.69
C THR A 268 11.76 -16.01 -30.93
N THR A 269 10.59 -15.91 -31.57
CA THR A 269 10.29 -16.59 -32.83
C THR A 269 11.23 -16.14 -33.96
N PRO A 270 11.51 -17.00 -34.96
CA PRO A 270 12.38 -16.64 -36.08
C PRO A 270 11.94 -15.35 -36.79
N GLU A 271 10.64 -15.21 -37.03
CA GLU A 271 10.06 -14.06 -37.72
C GLU A 271 10.24 -12.72 -36.99
N VAL A 272 10.27 -12.73 -35.64
CA VAL A 272 10.54 -11.54 -34.82
C VAL A 272 12.05 -11.24 -34.82
N LYS A 273 12.89 -12.27 -34.69
CA LYS A 273 14.35 -12.10 -34.78
C LYS A 273 14.79 -11.53 -36.13
N ASP A 274 14.20 -12.03 -37.21
CA ASP A 274 14.47 -11.57 -38.58
C ASP A 274 14.01 -10.11 -38.79
N LEU A 275 12.92 -9.68 -38.15
CA LEU A 275 12.49 -8.28 -38.17
C LEU A 275 13.59 -7.36 -37.63
N PHE A 276 14.15 -7.69 -36.46
CA PHE A 276 15.21 -6.87 -35.87
C PHE A 276 16.53 -6.94 -36.65
N LYS A 277 16.89 -8.11 -37.18
CA LYS A 277 18.11 -8.30 -37.99
C LYS A 277 18.14 -7.40 -39.22
N ASN A 278 16.97 -7.20 -39.85
CA ASN A 278 16.81 -6.39 -41.05
C ASN A 278 16.47 -4.92 -40.75
N SER A 279 16.59 -4.47 -39.50
CA SER A 279 16.29 -3.10 -39.07
C SER A 279 17.52 -2.43 -38.46
N LYS A 280 17.52 -1.09 -38.35
CA LYS A 280 18.51 -0.35 -37.55
C LYS A 280 18.25 -0.46 -36.04
N HIS A 281 17.03 -0.82 -35.65
CA HIS A 281 16.63 -1.04 -34.27
C HIS A 281 17.16 -2.38 -33.74
N ARG A 282 17.16 -2.55 -32.42
CA ARG A 282 17.75 -3.72 -31.77
C ARG A 282 16.83 -4.30 -30.73
N MET A 283 16.77 -5.63 -30.67
CA MET A 283 16.08 -6.34 -29.60
C MET A 283 16.95 -6.38 -28.34
N CYS A 284 16.31 -6.21 -27.18
CA CYS A 284 16.90 -6.36 -25.86
C CYS A 284 15.98 -7.22 -24.97
N LEU A 285 16.31 -8.50 -24.84
CA LEU A 285 15.56 -9.39 -23.95
C LEU A 285 16.01 -9.17 -22.50
N LEU A 286 15.04 -8.96 -21.63
CA LEU A 286 15.22 -9.02 -20.20
C LEU A 286 15.49 -10.47 -19.80
N PRO A 287 16.40 -10.72 -18.84
CA PRO A 287 16.53 -12.05 -18.31
C PRO A 287 15.28 -12.46 -17.50
N SER A 288 15.14 -13.74 -17.18
CA SER A 288 13.90 -14.26 -16.57
C SER A 288 13.66 -13.70 -15.17
N TYR A 289 12.40 -13.54 -14.77
CA TYR A 289 12.00 -13.08 -13.42
C TYR A 289 12.27 -11.60 -13.08
N PHE A 290 12.44 -10.72 -14.07
CA PHE A 290 12.68 -9.27 -13.87
C PHE A 290 11.56 -8.34 -14.33
N PRO A 291 10.30 -8.51 -13.89
CA PRO A 291 9.20 -7.63 -14.30
C PRO A 291 9.38 -6.19 -13.81
N PHE A 292 10.16 -5.95 -12.75
CA PHE A 292 10.42 -4.60 -12.23
C PHE A 292 11.41 -3.80 -13.08
N LEU A 293 12.17 -4.46 -13.96
CA LEU A 293 12.99 -3.80 -15.00
C LEU A 293 12.20 -3.61 -16.31
N ASN A 294 10.91 -3.97 -16.32
CA ASN A 294 10.02 -3.78 -17.46
C ASN A 294 8.92 -2.74 -17.13
N PRO A 295 9.14 -1.44 -17.38
CA PRO A 295 8.17 -0.37 -17.13
C PRO A 295 6.75 -0.61 -17.67
N ILE A 296 6.61 -1.41 -18.74
CA ILE A 296 5.31 -1.71 -19.33
C ILE A 296 4.39 -2.51 -18.40
N GLU A 297 4.93 -3.23 -17.41
CA GLU A 297 4.15 -3.94 -16.40
C GLU A 297 3.30 -2.97 -15.56
N GLU A 298 3.84 -1.80 -15.23
CA GLU A 298 3.11 -0.76 -14.53
C GLU A 298 2.04 -0.10 -15.42
N CYS A 299 2.32 0.04 -16.71
CA CYS A 299 1.33 0.46 -17.70
C CYS A 299 0.14 -0.52 -17.71
N PHE A 300 0.40 -1.82 -17.80
CA PHE A 300 -0.66 -2.83 -17.75
C PHE A 300 -1.39 -2.85 -16.40
N SER A 301 -0.68 -2.65 -15.28
CA SER A 301 -1.30 -2.51 -13.96
C SER A 301 -2.29 -1.34 -13.92
N LYS A 302 -1.88 -0.15 -14.44
CA LYS A 302 -2.75 1.02 -14.55
C LYS A 302 -3.95 0.73 -15.46
N LEU A 303 -3.74 0.18 -16.65
CA LEU A 303 -4.82 -0.17 -17.59
C LEU A 303 -5.80 -1.17 -16.97
N LYS A 304 -5.32 -2.23 -16.31
CA LYS A 304 -6.17 -3.19 -15.59
C LYS A 304 -7.01 -2.51 -14.51
N ASN A 305 -6.45 -1.55 -13.77
CA ASN A 305 -7.18 -0.80 -12.75
C ASN A 305 -8.23 0.16 -13.32
N LEU A 306 -7.96 0.75 -14.49
CA LEU A 306 -8.92 1.58 -15.22
C LEU A 306 -10.08 0.74 -15.75
N VAL A 307 -9.80 -0.40 -16.39
CA VAL A 307 -10.82 -1.32 -16.91
C VAL A 307 -11.74 -1.84 -15.80
N LYS A 308 -11.18 -2.16 -14.63
CA LYS A 308 -11.94 -2.58 -13.44
C LYS A 308 -12.87 -1.50 -12.87
N ARG A 309 -12.86 -0.25 -13.38
CA ARG A 309 -13.84 0.79 -12.98
C ARG A 309 -15.24 0.52 -13.54
N GLN A 310 -15.37 -0.32 -14.57
CA GLN A 310 -16.66 -0.65 -15.20
C GLN A 310 -16.95 -2.17 -15.12
N PRO A 311 -17.17 -2.73 -13.92
CA PRO A 311 -17.34 -4.18 -13.73
C PRO A 311 -18.63 -4.75 -14.36
N HIS A 312 -19.59 -3.89 -14.68
CA HIS A 312 -20.86 -4.26 -15.31
C HIS A 312 -20.81 -4.24 -16.84
N LEU A 313 -19.66 -3.88 -17.43
CA LEU A 313 -19.51 -3.88 -18.88
C LEU A 313 -19.65 -5.31 -19.43
N ARG A 314 -20.41 -5.46 -20.52
CA ARG A 314 -20.71 -6.75 -21.15
C ARG A 314 -20.37 -6.72 -22.63
N GLY A 315 -19.94 -7.86 -23.16
CA GLY A 315 -19.66 -8.06 -24.58
C GLY A 315 -18.23 -7.67 -24.97
N ALA A 316 -17.63 -8.47 -25.85
CA ALA A 316 -16.23 -8.31 -26.25
C ALA A 316 -15.98 -6.95 -26.94
N ARG A 317 -16.89 -6.50 -27.81
CA ARG A 317 -16.76 -5.21 -28.52
C ARG A 317 -16.74 -4.02 -27.56
N ASN A 318 -17.65 -4.01 -26.59
CA ASN A 318 -17.71 -2.94 -25.60
C ASN A 318 -16.46 -2.94 -24.73
N LEU A 319 -15.95 -4.12 -24.37
CA LEU A 319 -14.71 -4.23 -23.61
C LEU A 319 -13.49 -3.73 -24.41
N VAL A 320 -13.38 -4.07 -25.70
CA VAL A 320 -12.32 -3.51 -26.58
C VAL A 320 -12.40 -1.99 -26.62
N GLN A 321 -13.59 -1.42 -26.86
CA GLN A 321 -13.77 0.03 -26.89
C GLN A 321 -13.45 0.69 -25.54
N HIS A 322 -13.81 0.04 -24.44
CA HIS A 322 -13.51 0.56 -23.11
C HIS A 322 -12.01 0.53 -22.82
N ILE A 323 -11.34 -0.57 -23.16
CA ILE A 323 -9.89 -0.68 -23.06
C ILE A 323 -9.22 0.42 -23.88
N GLN A 324 -9.61 0.60 -25.14
CA GLN A 324 -9.11 1.67 -26.01
C GLN A 324 -9.32 3.05 -25.38
N LYS A 325 -10.47 3.31 -24.75
CA LYS A 325 -10.67 4.57 -24.02
C LYS A 325 -9.71 4.72 -22.84
N CYS A 326 -9.42 3.64 -22.12
CA CYS A 326 -8.49 3.65 -21.00
C CYS A 326 -7.04 3.91 -21.41
N THR A 327 -6.63 3.63 -22.66
CA THR A 327 -5.26 3.92 -23.09
C THR A 327 -4.99 5.42 -23.19
N HIS A 328 -6.02 6.23 -23.46
CA HIS A 328 -5.91 7.70 -23.47
C HIS A 328 -5.68 8.31 -22.06
N GLU A 329 -5.84 7.53 -20.99
CA GLU A 329 -5.54 7.94 -19.61
C GLU A 329 -4.07 7.68 -19.22
N VAL A 330 -3.28 7.08 -20.13
CA VAL A 330 -1.84 6.89 -19.95
C VAL A 330 -1.14 8.14 -20.47
N THR A 331 -0.53 8.87 -19.54
CA THR A 331 0.16 10.14 -19.84
C THR A 331 1.67 9.92 -19.95
N GLN A 332 2.36 10.84 -20.61
CA GLN A 332 3.84 10.87 -20.64
C GLN A 332 4.43 10.86 -19.22
N GLN A 333 3.84 11.60 -18.28
CA GLN A 333 4.30 11.63 -16.89
C GLN A 333 4.20 10.25 -16.22
N ASN A 334 3.22 9.43 -16.61
CA ASN A 334 3.16 8.06 -16.13
C ASN A 334 4.31 7.23 -16.71
N CYS A 335 4.53 7.30 -18.01
CA CYS A 335 5.62 6.56 -18.65
C CYS A 335 6.98 6.93 -18.06
N LYS A 336 7.28 8.23 -17.91
CA LYS A 336 8.48 8.70 -17.20
C LYS A 336 8.58 8.11 -15.80
N GLY A 337 7.52 8.22 -14.99
CA GLY A 337 7.52 7.70 -13.63
C GLY A 337 7.77 6.18 -13.54
N TRP A 338 7.24 5.39 -14.47
CA TRP A 338 7.47 3.95 -14.53
C TRP A 338 8.89 3.60 -14.96
N VAL A 339 9.45 4.34 -15.92
CA VAL A 339 10.84 4.17 -16.33
C VAL A 339 11.79 4.55 -15.18
N ASP A 340 11.56 5.71 -14.53
CA ASP A 340 12.32 6.17 -13.37
C ASP A 340 12.27 5.12 -12.24
N HIS A 341 11.09 4.55 -11.98
CA HIS A 341 10.93 3.50 -10.96
C HIS A 341 11.71 2.23 -11.31
N SER A 342 11.74 1.78 -12.56
CA SER A 342 12.62 0.67 -12.98
C SER A 342 14.11 0.99 -12.77
N ILE A 343 14.53 2.22 -13.06
CA ILE A 343 15.92 2.67 -12.87
C ILE A 343 16.31 2.70 -11.39
N GLN A 344 15.39 2.97 -10.47
CA GLN A 344 15.66 2.93 -9.02
C GLN A 344 16.15 1.57 -8.52
N PHE A 345 15.91 0.48 -9.25
CA PHE A 345 16.43 -0.86 -8.92
C PHE A 345 17.84 -1.11 -9.45
N PHE A 346 18.42 -0.24 -10.29
CA PHE A 346 19.76 -0.44 -10.85
C PHE A 346 20.86 -0.51 -9.78
N PRO A 347 20.85 0.32 -8.72
CA PRO A 347 21.80 0.17 -7.61
C PRO A 347 21.69 -1.19 -6.92
N ASP A 348 20.48 -1.67 -6.65
CA ASP A 348 20.27 -2.98 -6.01
C ASP A 348 20.73 -4.15 -6.90
N CYS A 349 20.57 -4.03 -8.23
CA CYS A 349 21.15 -4.98 -9.18
C CYS A 349 22.68 -4.93 -9.18
N THR A 350 23.28 -3.75 -9.04
CA THR A 350 24.74 -3.55 -8.99
C THR A 350 25.33 -4.15 -7.71
N ASP A 351 24.64 -3.93 -6.59
CA ASP A 351 24.99 -4.42 -5.25
C ASP A 351 24.63 -5.90 -5.02
N ARG A 352 24.05 -6.58 -6.03
CA ARG A 352 23.61 -7.98 -5.94
C ARG A 352 22.62 -8.24 -4.80
N LYS A 353 21.77 -7.27 -4.49
CA LYS A 353 20.77 -7.41 -3.42
C LYS A 353 19.60 -8.29 -3.83
N GLU A 354 19.00 -8.93 -2.84
CA GLU A 354 17.70 -9.58 -2.99
C GLU A 354 16.62 -8.51 -3.21
N ILE A 355 15.74 -8.73 -4.20
CA ILE A 355 14.67 -7.77 -4.55
C ILE A 355 13.34 -8.52 -4.51
N TYR A 356 12.43 -8.09 -3.63
CA TYR A 356 11.16 -8.77 -3.35
C TYR A 356 9.93 -8.16 -4.03
#